data_AF-A0A9D1L160-F1
#
_entry.id   AF-A0A9D1L160-F1
#
_cell.length_a   1.000
_cell.length_b   1.000
_cell.length_c   1.000
_cell.angle_alpha   90.00
_cell.angle_beta   90.00
_cell.angle_gamma   90.00
#
_symmetry.space_group_name_H-M   'P 1'
#
loop_
_entity.id
_entity.type
_entity.pdbx_description
1 polymer ?
#
loop_
_entity_poly.entity_id
_entity_poly.type
_entity_poly.pdbx_seq_one_letter_code
_entity_poly.pdbx_strand_id
1 'polypeptide(L)' 'MVYTLLKFILYMISLVCVIYGLSCIPFEKMIKKNHVRQFYVLYIIVVLSLTYLVAHFFLDFMTIRFG' A
#
# COMPACT_ATOMS: atom_id res chain seq x y z
N MET A 1 -0.61 -9.91 22.36
CA MET A 1 -1.92 -9.51 21.78
C MET A 1 -1.95 -8.06 21.31
N VAL A 2 -1.57 -7.06 22.12
CA VAL A 2 -1.60 -5.63 21.74
C VAL A 2 -0.78 -5.33 20.47
N TYR A 3 0.42 -5.90 20.34
CA TYR A 3 1.25 -5.74 19.14
C TYR A 3 0.58 -6.22 17.84
N THR A 4 -0.22 -7.29 17.91
CA THR A 4 -0.94 -7.82 16.75
C THR A 4 -2.08 -6.89 16.33
N LEU A 5 -2.81 -6.33 17.29
CA LEU A 5 -3.86 -5.33 17.04
C LEU A 5 -3.27 -4.04 16.45
N LEU A 6 -2.14 -3.59 16.98
CA LEU A 6 -1.45 -2.40 16.49
C LEU A 6 -0.98 -2.60 15.04
N LYS A 7 -0.38 -3.76 14.74
CA LYS A 7 -0.02 -4.17 13.38
C LYS A 7 -1.23 -4.10 12.45
N PHE A 8 -2.36 -4.69 12.84
CA PHE A 8 -3.55 -4.71 12.00
C PHE A 8 -4.08 -3.30 11.66
N ILE A 9 -4.13 -2.41 12.65
CA ILE A 9 -4.56 -1.01 12.47
C ILE A 9 -3.60 -0.27 11.54
N LEU A 10 -2.29 -0.45 11.70
CA LEU A 10 -1.27 0.15 10.84
C LEU A 10 -1.39 -0.29 9.38
N TYR A 11 -1.68 -1.57 9.14
CA TYR A 11 -1.93 -2.08 7.79
C TYR A 11 -3.18 -1.45 7.16
N MET A 12 -4.26 -1.32 7.91
CA MET A 12 -5.50 -0.67 7.43
C MET A 12 -5.27 0.80 7.06
N ILE A 13 -4.59 1.55 7.91
CA ILE A 13 -4.26 2.97 7.64
C ILE A 13 -3.34 3.08 6.42
N SER A 14 -2.31 2.22 6.35
CA SER A 14 -1.37 2.20 5.22
C SER A 14 -2.08 1.90 3.90
N LEU A 15 -3.05 0.97 3.90
CA LEU A 15 -3.82 0.62 2.71
C LEU A 15 -4.63 1.80 2.19
N VAL A 16 -5.32 2.53 3.08
CA VAL A 16 -6.08 3.74 2.71
C VAL A 16 -5.15 4.82 2.16
N CYS A 17 -4.00 5.04 2.80
CA CYS A 17 -2.99 6.00 2.33
C CYS A 17 -2.45 5.65 0.94
N VAL A 18 -2.16 4.37 0.68
CA VAL A 18 -1.63 3.92 -0.62
C VAL A 18 -2.66 4.07 -1.73
N ILE A 19 -3.92 3.71 -1.48
CA ILE A 19 -5.02 3.88 -2.46
C ILE A 19 -5.21 5.37 -2.77
N TYR A 20 -5.24 6.22 -1.74
CA TYR A 20 -5.37 7.66 -1.92
C TYR A 20 -4.17 8.27 -2.68
N GLY A 21 -2.95 7.84 -2.35
CA GLY A 21 -1.72 8.28 -3.02
C GLY A 21 -1.65 7.83 -4.48
N LEU A 22 -2.09 6.61 -4.79
CA LEU A 22 -2.17 6.13 -6.16
C LEU A 22 -3.23 6.89 -6.99
N SER A 23 -4.29 7.41 -6.35
CA SER A 23 -5.31 8.22 -7.03
C SER A 23 -4.77 9.51 -7.67
N CYS A 24 -3.59 9.99 -7.27
CA CYS A 24 -2.94 11.15 -7.93
C CYS A 24 -2.35 10.82 -9.31
N ILE A 25 -2.16 9.53 -9.63
CA ILE A 25 -1.53 9.12 -10.89
C ILE A 25 -2.60 9.08 -11.99
N PRO A 26 -2.43 9.79 -13.11
CA PRO A 26 -3.39 9.77 -14.21
C PRO A 26 -3.31 8.45 -14.98
N PHE A 27 -3.98 7.42 -14.46
CA PHE A 27 -3.97 6.07 -15.03
C PHE A 27 -4.49 6.02 -16.47
N GLU A 28 -5.45 6.89 -16.82
CA GLU A 28 -5.98 7.00 -18.19
C GLU A 28 -4.90 7.33 -19.24
N LYS A 29 -3.85 8.08 -18.86
CA LYS A 29 -2.75 8.41 -19.78
C LYS A 29 -1.68 7.31 -19.86
N MET A 30 -1.62 6.41 -18.88
CA MET A 30 -0.63 5.32 -18.83
C MET A 30 -1.13 4.00 -19.45
N ILE A 31 -2.45 3.84 -19.59
CA ILE A 31 -3.03 2.62 -20.13
C ILE A 31 -2.84 2.56 -21.66
N LYS A 32 -2.01 1.62 -22.14
CA LYS A 32 -1.97 1.27 -23.56
C LYS A 32 -3.33 0.72 -23.99
N LYS A 33 -3.89 1.28 -25.06
CA LYS A 33 -5.12 0.80 -25.72
C LYS A 33 -4.95 -0.72 -25.94
N ASN A 34 -5.87 -1.52 -25.39
CA ASN A 34 -5.93 -3.00 -25.40
C ASN A 34 -5.29 -3.77 -24.21
N HIS A 35 -4.56 -3.14 -23.28
CA HIS A 35 -3.91 -3.82 -22.14
C HIS A 35 -4.55 -3.53 -20.76
N VAL A 36 -5.84 -3.19 -20.73
CA VAL A 36 -6.55 -2.77 -19.50
C VAL A 36 -6.53 -3.85 -18.41
N ARG A 37 -6.69 -5.12 -18.77
CA ARG A 37 -6.66 -6.24 -17.80
C ARG A 37 -5.30 -6.41 -17.12
N GLN A 38 -4.21 -6.31 -17.88
CA GLN A 38 -2.85 -6.43 -17.35
C GLN A 38 -2.51 -5.23 -16.44
N PHE A 39 -2.99 -4.04 -16.81
CA PHE A 39 -2.84 -2.84 -16.00
C PHE A 39 -3.53 -2.99 -14.63
N TYR A 40 -4.74 -3.53 -14.58
CA TYR A 40 -5.44 -3.76 -13.30
C TYR A 40 -4.72 -4.78 -12.40
N VAL A 41 -4.18 -5.85 -12.97
CA VAL A 41 -3.39 -6.84 -12.20
C VAL A 41 -2.14 -6.18 -11.62
N LEU A 42 -1.41 -5.40 -12.43
CA LEU A 42 -0.27 -4.62 -11.94
C LEU A 42 -0.68 -3.61 -10.87
N TYR A 43 -1.80 -2.90 -11.03
CA TYR A 43 -2.31 -1.95 -10.05
C TYR A 43 -2.55 -2.62 -8.69
N ILE A 44 -3.21 -3.78 -8.67
CA ILE A 44 -3.46 -4.52 -7.42
C ILE A 44 -2.15 -4.97 -6.77
N ILE A 45 -1.21 -5.50 -7.56
CA ILE A 45 0.12 -5.91 -7.06
C ILE A 45 0.85 -4.71 -6.46
N VAL A 46 0.86 -3.58 -7.16
CA VAL A 46 1.50 -2.33 -6.71
C VAL A 46 0.86 -1.85 -5.40
N VAL A 47 -0.46 -1.79 -5.30
CA VAL A 47 -1.17 -1.39 -4.08
C VAL A 47 -0.80 -2.31 -2.90
N LEU A 48 -0.81 -3.63 -3.12
CA LEU A 48 -0.45 -4.61 -2.08
C LEU A 48 1.01 -4.46 -1.63
N SER A 49 1.94 -4.36 -2.59
CA SER A 49 3.36 -4.18 -2.30
C SER A 49 3.65 -2.85 -1.58
N LEU A 50 3.07 -1.74 -2.02
CA LEU A 50 3.22 -0.45 -1.34
C LEU A 50 2.61 -0.47 0.06
N THR A 51 1.42 -1.08 0.22
CA THR A 51 0.77 -1.18 1.53
C THR A 51 1.66 -1.92 2.52
N TYR A 52 2.22 -3.05 2.10
CA TYR A 52 3.16 -3.82 2.91
C TYR A 52 4.40 -2.98 3.26
N LEU A 53 5.01 -2.31 2.27
CA LEU A 53 6.22 -1.52 2.46
C LEU A 53 6.01 -0.38 3.46
N VAL A 54 4.91 0.35 3.33
CA VAL A 54 4.57 1.47 4.21
C VAL A 54 4.24 0.96 5.61
N ALA A 55 3.43 -0.09 5.72
CA ALA A 55 3.08 -0.68 7.02
C ALA A 55 4.31 -1.23 7.75
N HIS A 56 5.19 -1.93 7.04
CA HIS A 56 6.43 -2.47 7.59
C HIS A 56 7.40 -1.36 8.00
N PHE A 57 7.52 -0.31 7.19
CA PHE A 57 8.33 0.88 7.52
C PHE A 57 7.89 1.50 8.86
N PHE A 58 6.59 1.74 9.04
CA PHE A 58 6.09 2.28 10.31
C PHE A 58 6.27 1.32 11.47
N LEU A 59 6.06 0.01 11.25
CA LEU A 59 6.28 -0.99 12.28
C LEU A 59 7.73 -1.06 12.72
N ASP A 60 8.69 -1.08 11.79
CA ASP A 60 10.11 -1.06 12.12
C ASP A 60 10.48 0.21 12.90
N PHE A 61 9.96 1.36 12.48
CA PHE A 61 10.19 2.63 13.18
C PHE A 61 9.67 2.61 14.62
N MET A 62 8.49 2.03 14.85
CA MET A 62 7.94 1.86 16.19
C MET A 62 8.73 0.83 17.00
N THR A 63 9.19 -0.25 16.37
CA THR A 63 9.94 -1.31 17.07
C THR A 63 11.32 -0.81 17.51
N ILE A 64 12.00 -0.03 16.67
CA ILE A 64 13.32 0.58 16.99
C ILE A 64 13.20 1.60 18.14
N ARG A 65 12.08 2.32 18.24
CA ARG A 65 11.89 3.33 19.30
C ARG A 65 11.58 2.75 20.69
N PHE A 66 11.26 1.47 20.77
CA PHE A 66 10.91 0.77 22.01
C PHE A 66 11.94 -0.33 22.40
N GLY A 67 13.07 -0.41 21.69
CA GLY A 67 14.20 -1.29 21.99
C GLY A 67 15.29 -0.61 22.82
#